data_AF-A0A7S1WP98-F1
#
_entry.id   AF-A0A7S1WP98-F1
#
_cell.length_a   1.000
_cell.length_b   1.000
_cell.length_c   1.000
_cell.angle_alpha   90.00
_cell.angle_beta   90.00
_cell.angle_gamma   90.00
#
_symmetry.space_group_name_H-M   'P 1'
#
loop_
_entity.id
_entity.type
_entity.pdbx_description
1 polymer ?
#
loop_
_entity_poly.entity_id
_entity_poly.type
_entity_poly.pdbx_seq_one_letter_code
_entity_poly.pdbx_strand_id
1 'polypeptide(L)'
;AVSVSGRVEPAEWTTMERLRLQLPPHRPPQNQQLRLACQCRVHGDLELRKFDGFWGEDEGLSQEPAGEFCTYFGELEFVMDGSSRLAGASQTPLEEDGQP
;
A
#
# COMPACT_ATOMS: atom_id res chain seq x y z
N ALA A 1 8.52 3.93 4.63
CA ALA A 1 8.99 5.25 4.16
C ALA A 1 8.73 5.32 2.66
N VAL A 2 8.46 6.51 2.14
CA VAL A 2 8.08 6.71 0.74
C VAL A 2 8.77 7.94 0.19
N SER A 3 9.13 7.93 -1.09
CA SER A 3 9.44 9.17 -1.80
C SER A 3 8.14 9.85 -2.23
N VAL A 4 8.09 11.16 -2.05
CA VAL A 4 6.90 11.97 -2.32
C VAL A 4 7.25 13.01 -3.37
N SER A 5 6.56 12.96 -4.50
CA SER A 5 6.62 14.00 -5.54
C SER A 5 5.29 14.76 -5.53
N GLY A 6 5.29 15.94 -4.93
CA GLY A 6 4.09 16.76 -4.77
C GLY A 6 4.12 17.59 -3.49
N ARG A 7 3.05 18.35 -3.25
CA ARG A 7 2.94 19.19 -2.04
C ARG A 7 2.33 18.38 -0.90
N VAL A 8 3.05 18.33 0.21
CA VAL A 8 2.55 17.80 1.49
C VAL A 8 2.80 18.81 2.60
N GLU A 9 1.99 18.75 3.65
CA GLU A 9 2.18 19.53 4.86
C GLU A 9 2.50 18.62 6.05
N PRO A 10 3.57 18.89 6.81
CA PRO A 10 4.59 19.93 6.58
C PRO A 10 5.46 19.62 5.35
N ALA A 11 5.94 20.67 4.67
CA ALA A 11 6.79 20.54 3.49
C ALA A 11 8.15 19.89 3.82
N GLU A 12 8.69 20.23 4.98
CA GLU A 12 9.96 19.71 5.52
C GLU A 12 9.72 18.64 6.59
N TRP A 13 10.79 17.91 6.94
CA TRP A 13 10.73 16.95 8.04
C TRP A 13 10.44 17.59 9.38
N THR A 14 9.51 16.98 10.11
CA THR A 14 9.36 17.28 11.54
C THR A 14 10.57 16.79 12.33
N THR A 15 10.75 17.28 13.56
CA THR A 15 11.81 16.80 14.47
C THR A 15 11.73 15.28 14.70
N MET A 16 10.51 14.75 14.87
CA MET A 16 10.30 13.32 15.10
C MET A 16 10.59 12.49 13.85
N GLU A 17 10.18 12.99 12.68
CA GLU A 17 10.46 12.36 11.39
C GLU A 17 11.96 12.28 11.13
N ARG A 18 12.68 13.39 11.33
CA ARG A 18 14.14 13.44 11.21
C ARG A 18 14.82 12.44 12.13
N LEU A 19 14.39 12.35 13.40
CA LEU A 19 14.96 11.37 14.34
C LEU A 19 14.73 9.94 13.86
N ARG A 20 13.50 9.59 13.44
CA ARG A 20 13.16 8.22 13.03
C ARG A 20 13.89 7.80 11.75
N LEU A 21 14.10 8.71 10.80
CA LEU A 21 14.82 8.45 9.55
C LEU A 21 16.35 8.38 9.73
N GLN A 22 16.89 8.77 10.89
CA GLN A 22 18.30 8.55 11.25
C GLN A 22 18.53 7.22 11.97
N LEU A 23 17.46 6.58 12.46
CA LEU A 23 17.54 5.27 13.09
C LEU A 23 17.44 4.16 12.05
N PRO A 24 18.16 3.03 12.24
CA PRO A 24 18.01 1.86 11.40
C PRO A 24 16.53 1.46 11.20
N PRO A 25 16.16 0.94 10.03
CA PRO A 25 17.03 0.57 8.90
C PRO A 25 17.43 1.74 7.98
N HIS A 26 16.88 2.94 8.16
CA HIS A 26 17.18 4.10 7.32
C HIS A 26 18.55 4.72 7.63
N ARG A 27 19.26 5.19 6.58
CA ARG A 27 20.56 5.87 6.71
C ARG A 27 20.73 6.96 5.66
N PRO A 28 21.51 8.02 5.95
CA PRO A 28 21.99 8.94 4.92
C PRO A 28 22.97 8.25 3.96
N PRO A 29 23.06 8.71 2.69
CA PRO A 29 22.28 9.78 2.07
C PRO A 29 20.88 9.37 1.58
N GLN A 30 20.58 8.07 1.45
CA GLN A 30 19.35 7.56 0.85
C GLN A 30 18.09 8.06 1.56
N ASN A 31 18.13 8.25 2.87
CA ASN A 31 16.98 8.72 3.63
C ASN A 31 16.51 10.14 3.25
N GLN A 32 17.34 10.98 2.61
CA GLN A 32 17.05 12.40 2.33
C GLN A 32 15.84 12.60 1.41
N GLN A 33 15.55 11.64 0.54
CA GLN A 33 14.41 11.69 -0.38
C GLN A 33 13.14 11.05 0.21
N LEU A 34 13.19 10.55 1.46
CA LEU A 34 12.11 9.79 2.07
C LEU A 34 11.27 10.66 3.00
N ARG A 35 9.97 10.34 3.06
CA ARG A 35 9.01 10.85 4.04
C ARG A 35 8.37 9.70 4.79
N LEU A 36 7.98 9.96 6.04
CA LEU A 36 7.09 9.09 6.78
C LEU A 36 5.65 9.47 6.41
N ALA A 37 4.95 8.57 5.72
CA ALA A 37 3.60 8.81 5.23
C ALA A 37 2.63 9.27 6.33
N CYS A 38 2.74 8.70 7.54
CA CYS A 38 1.91 9.06 8.69
C CYS A 38 2.12 10.51 9.20
N GLN A 39 3.19 11.18 8.78
CA GLN A 39 3.50 12.56 9.15
C GLN A 39 3.08 13.58 8.08
N CYS A 40 2.61 13.13 6.91
CA CYS A 40 2.27 13.99 5.78
C CYS A 40 0.76 14.17 5.65
N ARG A 41 0.30 15.42 5.54
CA ARG A 41 -1.05 15.78 5.11
C ARG A 41 -1.04 16.15 3.63
N VAL A 42 -2.03 15.63 2.91
CA VAL A 42 -2.16 15.78 1.46
C VAL A 42 -3.36 16.66 1.15
N HIS A 43 -3.15 17.70 0.33
CA HIS A 43 -4.18 18.68 -0.04
C HIS A 43 -4.52 18.67 -1.53
N GLY A 44 -3.91 17.78 -2.30
CA GLY A 44 -4.11 17.66 -3.74
C GLY A 44 -3.40 16.42 -4.27
N ASP A 45 -3.29 16.33 -5.58
CA ASP A 45 -2.68 15.16 -6.22
C ASP A 45 -1.16 15.12 -5.99
N LEU A 46 -0.65 13.91 -5.78
CA LEU A 46 0.77 13.66 -5.63
C LEU A 46 1.13 12.26 -6.14
N GLU A 47 2.40 12.06 -6.45
CA GLU A 47 2.95 10.76 -6.81
C GLU A 47 3.79 10.22 -5.65
N LEU A 48 3.51 8.98 -5.25
CA LEU A 48 4.26 8.27 -4.22
C LEU A 48 5.05 7.12 -4.85
N ARG A 49 6.28 6.93 -4.36
CA ARG A 49 7.07 5.74 -4.67
C ARG A 49 7.41 5.02 -3.38
N LYS A 50 6.97 3.77 -3.28
CA LYS A 50 7.41 2.84 -2.23
C LYS A 50 8.62 2.07 -2.76
N PHE A 51 9.66 2.05 -1.96
CA PHE A 51 10.84 1.24 -2.22
C PHE A 51 10.72 -0.13 -1.55
N ASP A 52 11.63 -1.02 -1.91
CA ASP A 52 11.83 -2.35 -1.34
C ASP A 52 12.24 -2.27 0.13
N GLY A 53 12.27 -3.43 0.77
CA GLY A 53 12.40 -3.55 2.21
C GLY A 53 11.06 -3.34 2.90
N PHE A 54 10.98 -3.83 4.14
CA PHE A 54 9.72 -3.80 4.90
C PHE A 54 9.26 -2.37 5.17
N TRP A 55 10.21 -1.45 5.34
CA TRP A 55 10.00 -0.04 5.62
C TRP A 55 10.36 0.87 4.44
N GLY A 56 10.61 0.35 3.23
CA GLY A 56 11.07 1.19 2.11
C GLY A 56 12.48 1.74 2.32
N GLU A 57 13.36 0.94 2.94
CA GLU A 57 14.75 1.26 3.24
C GLU A 57 15.74 0.90 2.12
N ASP A 58 15.34 0.01 1.20
CA ASP A 58 16.18 -0.43 0.10
C ASP A 58 16.03 0.49 -1.13
N GLU A 59 16.90 0.34 -2.13
CA GLU A 59 16.92 1.24 -3.30
C GLU A 59 15.99 0.80 -4.44
N GLY A 60 15.58 -0.47 -4.47
CA GLY A 60 14.68 -0.99 -5.50
C GLY A 60 13.26 -0.47 -5.33
N LEU A 61 12.54 -0.22 -6.43
CA LEU A 61 11.12 0.10 -6.35
C LEU A 61 10.35 -1.18 -6.02
N SER A 62 9.50 -1.12 -5.00
CA SER A 62 8.69 -2.29 -4.66
C SER A 62 7.70 -2.57 -5.77
N GLN A 63 7.98 -3.62 -6.53
CA GLN A 63 7.06 -4.17 -7.51
C GLN A 63 6.16 -5.15 -6.77
N GLU A 64 4.93 -4.73 -6.49
CA GLU A 64 3.90 -5.71 -6.21
C GLU A 64 3.71 -6.54 -7.49
N PRO A 65 3.73 -7.88 -7.42
CA PRO A 65 3.46 -8.69 -8.59
C PRO A 65 2.11 -8.24 -9.18
N ALA A 66 1.97 -8.26 -10.50
CA ALA A 66 0.70 -8.02 -11.19
C ALA A 66 -0.35 -9.13 -10.94
N GLY A 67 -0.26 -9.78 -9.78
CA GLY A 67 -1.18 -10.79 -9.27
C GLY A 67 -2.22 -10.12 -8.39
N GLU A 68 -3.44 -10.59 -8.58
CA GLU A 68 -4.64 -10.41 -7.77
C GLU A 68 -4.35 -9.95 -6.32
N PHE A 69 -4.95 -8.82 -5.92
CA PHE A 69 -4.92 -8.32 -4.55
C PHE A 69 -5.37 -9.43 -3.58
N CYS A 70 -4.42 -10.19 -3.05
CA CYS A 70 -4.70 -11.18 -2.02
C CYS A 70 -4.62 -10.45 -0.69
N THR A 71 -5.75 -10.33 -0.02
CA THR A 71 -5.80 -9.84 1.35
C THR A 71 -5.03 -10.81 2.25
N TYR A 72 -4.65 -10.39 3.47
CA TYR A 72 -3.81 -11.21 4.36
C TYR A 72 -4.43 -12.60 4.66
N PHE A 73 -5.76 -12.74 4.54
CA PHE A 73 -6.49 -14.00 4.66
C PHE A 73 -7.22 -14.43 3.37
N GLY A 74 -7.02 -13.73 2.25
CA GLY A 74 -7.78 -13.93 1.01
C GLY A 74 -9.30 -13.83 1.24
N GLU A 75 -10.04 -14.78 0.66
CA GLU A 75 -11.50 -14.91 0.84
C GLU A 75 -11.96 -14.94 2.31
N LEU A 76 -11.10 -15.34 3.26
CA LEU A 76 -11.46 -15.40 4.68
C LEU A 76 -11.63 -14.02 5.32
N GLU A 77 -11.06 -12.95 4.74
CA GLU A 77 -11.19 -11.60 5.29
C GLU A 77 -12.65 -11.12 5.29
N PHE A 78 -13.41 -11.45 4.23
CA PHE A 78 -14.85 -11.17 4.13
C PHE A 78 -15.71 -11.92 5.15
N VAL A 79 -15.24 -13.07 5.63
CA VAL A 79 -15.92 -13.86 6.68
C VAL A 79 -15.71 -13.21 8.05
N MET A 80 -14.52 -12.68 8.31
CA MET A 80 -14.15 -12.06 9.60
C MET A 80 -14.79 -10.68 9.82
N ASP A 81 -15.03 -9.91 8.76
CA ASP A 81 -15.72 -8.61 8.85
C ASP A 81 -17.21 -8.73 9.23
N GLY A 82 -17.76 -9.95 9.30
CA GLY A 82 -19.17 -10.18 9.65
C GLY A 82 -20.18 -9.69 8.58
N SER A 83 -19.67 -9.08 7.50
CA SER A 83 -20.41 -8.60 6.34
C SER A 83 -20.90 -9.72 5.40
N SER A 84 -20.62 -10.98 5.71
CA SER A 84 -21.02 -12.17 4.93
C SER A 84 -22.53 -12.44 4.86
N ARG A 85 -23.40 -11.55 5.37
CA ARG A 85 -24.86 -11.72 5.28
C ARG A 85 -25.52 -11.17 4.01
N LEU A 86 -24.80 -10.56 3.07
CA LEU A 86 -25.42 -9.92 1.89
C LEU A 86 -24.84 -10.27 0.51
N ALA A 87 -24.15 -11.41 0.35
CA ALA A 87 -23.83 -11.95 -0.97
C ALA A 87 -24.56 -13.28 -1.23
N GLY A 88 -25.89 -13.27 -1.06
CA GLY A 88 -26.77 -14.24 -1.68
C GLY A 88 -27.36 -13.65 -2.95
N ALA A 89 -26.69 -13.82 -4.10
CA ALA A 89 -27.33 -13.66 -5.40
C ALA A 89 -26.55 -14.37 -6.52
N SER A 90 -27.10 -15.52 -6.90
CA SER A 90 -27.12 -16.09 -8.26
C SER A 90 -25.81 -16.63 -8.85
N GLN A 91 -25.49 -17.86 -8.45
CA GLN A 91 -24.95 -18.83 -9.40
C GLN A 91 -26.03 -19.11 -10.45
N THR A 92 -25.80 -18.72 -11.70
CA THR A 92 -26.61 -19.23 -12.83
C THR A 92 -26.06 -20.62 -13.19
N PRO A 93 -26.89 -21.65 -13.33
CA PRO A 93 -26.42 -22.97 -13.75
C PRO A 93 -25.94 -22.89 -15.20
N LEU A 94 -24.78 -23.48 -15.49
CA LEU A 94 -24.40 -23.85 -16.84
C LEU A 94 -25.30 -25.02 -17.25
N GLU A 95 -26.34 -24.75 -18.05
CA GLU A 95 -27.07 -25.79 -18.77
C GLU A 95 -26.16 -26.37 -19.86
N GLU A 96 -25.78 -27.64 -19.68
CA GLU A 96 -25.50 -28.54 -20.80
C GLU A 96 -26.79 -28.70 -21.61
N ASP A 97 -26.75 -28.44 -22.91
CA ASP A 97 -27.61 -29.18 -23.84
C ASP A 97 -27.02 -29.21 -25.26
N GLY A 98 -26.61 -30.41 -25.65
CA GLY A 98 -27.26 -31.12 -26.76
C GLY A 98 -27.41 -30.38 -28.08
N GLN A 99 -26.41 -30.57 -28.94
CA GLN A 99 -26.43 -30.64 -30.40
C GLN A 99 -27.78 -31.01 -31.07
N PRO A 100 -27.92 -30.65 -32.35
CA PRO A 100 -28.36 -31.60 -33.37
C PRO A 100 -27.19 -32.11 -34.23
#